data_AF-A0A1M5HK38-F1
#
_entry.id   AF-A0A1M5HK38-F1
#
_cell.length_a   1.000
_cell.length_b   1.000
_cell.length_c   1.000
_cell.angle_alpha   90.00
_cell.angle_beta   90.00
_cell.angle_gamma   90.00
#
_symmetry.space_group_name_H-M   'P 1'
#
loop_
_entity.id
_entity.type
_entity.pdbx_description
1 polymer ?
#
loop_
_entity_poly.entity_id
_entity_poly.type
_entity_poly.pdbx_seq_one_letter_code
_entity_poly.pdbx_strand_id
1 'polypeptide(L)'
;SGHLDRTLIILASEFSRDAIMEGRPGEQVKDQVDQPDIIEDEKFYGMHRHFTDGSSILMWGGGVEKGLVYGKTADERPCSSIENPVVIDQVHQSIYHALGIHPETNYTIEGRPFYTTPDGHGKPIVDLFGNPMSRTA
;
A
#
# COMPACT_ATOMS: atom_id res chain seq x y z
N SER A 1 21.47 14.61 -3.15
CA SER A 1 21.99 14.26 -1.81
C SER A 1 22.51 12.83 -1.71
N GLY A 2 22.08 11.87 -2.55
CA GLY A 2 22.73 10.54 -2.63
C GLY A 2 22.46 9.63 -1.42
N HIS A 3 21.32 9.78 -0.75
CA HIS A 3 21.03 9.08 0.51
C HIS A 3 20.02 7.93 0.39
N LEU A 4 19.57 7.58 -0.82
CA LEU A 4 18.52 6.57 -0.99
C LEU A 4 18.88 5.20 -0.40
N ASP A 5 20.16 4.81 -0.36
CA ASP A 5 20.56 3.52 0.24
C ASP A 5 20.34 3.45 1.76
N ARG A 6 20.20 4.60 2.42
CA ARG A 6 19.98 4.77 3.87
C ARG A 6 18.69 5.52 4.18
N THR A 7 17.81 5.67 3.21
CA THR A 7 16.54 6.38 3.37
C THR A 7 15.46 5.56 2.70
N LEU A 8 14.64 4.93 3.52
CA LEU A 8 13.39 4.33 3.07
C LEU A 8 12.37 5.44 2.86
N ILE A 9 11.77 5.47 1.68
CA ILE A 9 10.68 6.40 1.34
C ILE A 9 9.44 5.58 1.05
N ILE A 10 8.32 6.04 1.58
CA ILE A 10 7.02 5.39 1.49
C ILE A 10 6.03 6.47 1.08
N LEU A 11 5.35 6.24 -0.04
CA LEU A 11 4.23 7.04 -0.50
C LEU A 11 2.99 6.16 -0.43
N ALA A 12 2.06 6.54 0.43
CA ALA A 12 0.82 5.82 0.68
C ALA A 12 -0.34 6.79 0.89
N SER A 13 -1.54 6.31 0.65
CA SER A 13 -2.80 6.95 1.04
C SER A 13 -3.46 6.15 2.16
N GLU A 14 -4.19 6.83 3.05
CA GLU A 14 -4.96 6.18 4.12
C GLU A 14 -6.02 5.22 3.56
N PHE A 15 -6.67 5.62 2.47
CA PHE A 15 -7.69 4.86 1.77
C PHE A 15 -7.56 5.11 0.27
N SER A 16 -8.00 4.13 -0.51
CA SER A 16 -8.18 4.29 -1.95
C SER A 16 -9.45 5.10 -2.24
N ARG A 17 -9.52 5.64 -3.45
CA ARG A 17 -10.68 6.41 -3.91
C ARG A 17 -10.88 6.18 -5.40
N ASP A 18 -12.13 6.07 -5.81
CA ASP A 18 -12.48 6.25 -7.21
C ASP A 18 -12.14 7.70 -7.62
N ALA A 19 -11.53 7.86 -8.80
CA ALA A 19 -11.08 9.16 -9.27
C ALA A 19 -12.28 10.08 -9.44
N ILE A 20 -12.31 11.20 -8.70
CA ILE A 20 -13.43 12.14 -8.76
C ILE A 20 -13.35 12.87 -10.10
N MET A 21 -14.35 12.65 -10.95
CA MET A 21 -14.60 13.52 -12.09
C MET A 21 -15.28 14.78 -11.56
N GLU A 22 -14.52 15.87 -11.41
CA GLU A 22 -15.09 17.15 -10.98
C GLU A 22 -16.09 17.67 -12.02
N GLY A 23 -17.35 17.81 -11.60
CA GLY A 23 -18.31 18.65 -12.31
C GLY A 23 -17.84 20.10 -12.29
N ARG A 24 -18.04 20.83 -13.40
CA ARG A 24 -17.72 22.27 -13.44
C ARG A 24 -18.61 23.01 -12.41
N PRO A 25 -18.07 23.97 -11.63
CA PRO A 25 -18.89 24.77 -10.73
C PRO A 25 -20.06 25.42 -11.48
N GLY A 26 -21.30 25.10 -11.08
CA GLY A 26 -22.53 25.59 -11.72
C GLY A 26 -23.20 24.62 -12.70
N GLU A 27 -22.53 23.54 -13.09
CA GLU A 27 -23.12 22.47 -13.91
C GLU A 27 -23.36 21.23 -13.03
N GLN A 28 -24.61 20.78 -12.94
CA GLN A 28 -24.88 19.45 -12.37
C GLN A 28 -24.10 18.43 -13.20
N VAL A 29 -23.43 17.48 -12.54
CA VAL A 29 -22.92 16.27 -13.21
C VAL A 29 -24.17 15.53 -13.69
N LYS A 30 -24.53 15.76 -14.96
CA LYS A 30 -25.69 15.14 -15.58
C LYS A 30 -25.40 13.67 -15.69
N ASP A 31 -26.21 12.89 -14.98
CA ASP A 31 -26.28 11.44 -15.04
C ASP A 31 -24.96 10.76 -14.67
N GLN A 32 -24.89 10.21 -13.45
CA GLN A 32 -23.97 9.10 -13.21
C GLN A 32 -24.29 8.05 -14.28
N VAL A 33 -23.43 7.97 -15.31
CA VAL A 33 -23.50 6.91 -16.31
C VAL A 33 -23.57 5.58 -15.58
N ASP A 34 -24.31 4.62 -16.14
CA ASP A 34 -24.32 3.27 -15.60
C ASP A 34 -22.88 2.80 -15.42
N GLN A 35 -22.60 2.27 -14.24
CA GLN A 35 -21.23 2.00 -13.78
C GLN A 35 -20.98 0.51 -13.94
N PRO A 36 -20.39 0.07 -15.07
CA PRO A 36 -20.10 -1.33 -15.28
C PRO A 36 -19.06 -1.81 -14.28
N ASP A 37 -19.03 -3.13 -14.06
CA ASP A 37 -18.02 -3.76 -13.21
C ASP A 37 -16.61 -3.58 -13.79
N ILE A 38 -16.46 -3.53 -15.12
CA ILE A 38 -15.17 -3.34 -15.79
C ILE A 38 -15.02 -1.88 -16.22
N ILE A 39 -13.90 -1.24 -15.83
CA ILE A 39 -13.62 0.16 -16.11
C ILE A 39 -12.79 0.28 -17.40
N GLU A 40 -13.46 0.40 -18.55
CA GLU A 40 -12.81 0.49 -19.86
C GLU A 40 -12.69 1.93 -20.41
N ASP A 41 -13.35 2.91 -19.78
CA ASP A 41 -13.45 4.30 -20.23
C ASP A 41 -13.43 5.25 -19.03
N GLU A 42 -12.78 6.41 -19.18
CA GLU A 42 -12.64 7.42 -18.14
C GLU A 42 -14.00 7.89 -17.57
N LYS A 43 -15.05 7.88 -18.39
CA LYS A 43 -16.41 8.28 -17.95
C LYS A 43 -16.99 7.37 -16.86
N PHE A 44 -16.47 6.15 -16.72
CA PHE A 44 -16.87 5.21 -15.69
C PHE A 44 -16.10 5.41 -14.38
N TYR A 45 -15.32 6.48 -14.22
CA TYR A 45 -14.84 6.96 -12.91
C TYR A 45 -15.77 8.05 -12.35
N GLY A 46 -15.61 8.40 -11.07
CA GLY A 46 -16.33 9.53 -10.46
C GLY A 46 -17.29 9.16 -9.33
N MET A 47 -17.23 7.93 -8.82
CA MET A 47 -17.96 7.60 -7.60
C MET A 47 -17.33 8.31 -6.39
N HIS A 48 -18.16 8.87 -5.50
CA HIS A 48 -17.70 9.33 -4.19
C HIS A 48 -17.47 8.15 -3.21
N ARG A 49 -16.81 7.08 -3.68
CA ARG A 49 -16.62 5.80 -2.94
C ARG A 49 -15.14 5.44 -2.79
N HIS A 50 -14.86 4.67 -1.76
CA HIS A 50 -13.55 4.03 -1.54
C HIS A 50 -13.53 2.67 -2.24
N PHE A 51 -12.38 2.26 -2.79
CA PHE A 51 -12.17 0.86 -3.17
C PHE A 51 -11.75 0.10 -1.90
N THR A 52 -12.72 -0.39 -1.13
CA THR A 52 -12.46 -0.97 0.21
C THR A 52 -11.52 -2.17 0.19
N ASP A 53 -11.38 -2.83 -0.95
CA ASP A 53 -10.71 -4.14 -1.08
C ASP A 53 -9.34 -4.05 -1.77
N GLY A 54 -8.86 -2.83 -2.06
CA GLY A 54 -7.60 -2.61 -2.74
C GLY A 54 -7.05 -1.19 -2.55
N SER A 55 -5.72 -1.10 -2.42
CA SER A 55 -4.97 0.15 -2.42
C SER A 55 -3.56 -0.11 -2.97
N SER A 56 -2.79 0.96 -3.17
CA SER A 56 -1.40 0.86 -3.62
C SER A 56 -0.49 1.67 -2.72
N ILE A 57 0.68 1.10 -2.42
CA ILE A 57 1.76 1.75 -1.68
C ILE A 57 3.00 1.72 -2.57
N LEU A 58 3.67 2.86 -2.70
CA LEU A 58 4.95 2.95 -3.41
C LEU A 58 6.09 3.06 -2.38
N MET A 59 7.06 2.15 -2.46
CA MET A 59 8.23 2.11 -1.58
C MET A 59 9.51 2.15 -2.39
N TRP A 60 10.51 2.90 -1.93
CA TRP A 60 11.85 2.91 -2.55
C TRP A 60 12.94 3.36 -1.58
N GLY A 61 14.19 3.07 -1.94
CA GLY A 61 15.34 3.30 -1.06
C GLY A 61 15.37 2.31 0.11
N GLY A 62 16.34 2.47 1.02
CA GLY A 62 16.46 1.64 2.23
C GLY A 62 16.62 0.14 1.97
N GLY A 63 17.04 -0.27 0.77
CA GLY A 63 17.19 -1.68 0.37
C GLY A 63 15.95 -2.32 -0.27
N VAL A 64 14.88 -1.57 -0.52
CA VAL A 64 13.73 -2.04 -1.31
C VAL A 64 14.18 -2.36 -2.74
N GLU A 65 13.71 -3.49 -3.28
CA GLU A 65 14.04 -3.96 -4.63
C GLU A 65 13.52 -2.98 -5.69
N LYS A 66 14.37 -2.70 -6.69
CA LYS A 66 14.05 -1.69 -7.71
C LYS A 66 13.20 -2.32 -8.82
N GLY A 67 12.12 -1.65 -9.21
CA GLY A 67 11.27 -2.07 -10.31
C GLY A 67 10.38 -3.28 -10.01
N LEU A 68 10.28 -3.68 -8.74
CA LEU A 68 9.36 -4.73 -8.30
C LEU A 68 7.91 -4.22 -8.29
N VAL A 69 7.01 -5.03 -8.85
CA VAL A 69 5.56 -4.92 -8.63
C VAL A 69 5.15 -6.13 -7.81
N TYR A 70 4.58 -5.92 -6.64
CA TYR A 70 4.21 -6.97 -5.70
C TYR A 70 2.69 -7.04 -5.53
N GLY A 71 2.12 -8.17 -5.94
CA GLY A 71 0.67 -8.41 -5.92
C GLY A 71 -0.07 -7.74 -7.07
N LYS A 72 -1.39 -8.00 -7.13
CA LYS A 72 -2.28 -7.50 -8.18
C LYS A 72 -3.70 -7.32 -7.63
N THR A 73 -4.39 -6.27 -8.06
CA THR A 73 -5.84 -6.09 -7.89
C THR A 73 -6.62 -6.53 -9.12
N ALA A 74 -7.88 -6.90 -8.95
CA ALA A 74 -8.78 -7.22 -10.06
C ALA A 74 -8.95 -6.02 -11.00
N ASP A 75 -9.11 -6.32 -12.29
CA ASP A 75 -9.39 -5.33 -13.33
C ASP A 75 -10.87 -4.89 -13.32
N GLU A 76 -11.69 -5.54 -12.48
CA GLU A 76 -13.11 -5.26 -12.24
C GLU A 76 -13.35 -4.74 -10.82
N ARG A 77 -14.39 -3.93 -10.65
CA ARG A 77 -14.87 -3.42 -9.36
C ARG A 77 -15.24 -4.61 -8.44
N PRO A 78 -14.94 -4.55 -7.14
CA PRO A 78 -14.42 -3.41 -6.38
C PRO A 78 -12.88 -3.27 -6.41
N CYS A 79 -12.21 -3.86 -7.41
CA CYS A 79 -10.75 -3.87 -7.56
C CYS A 79 -10.06 -4.56 -6.38
N SER A 80 -10.58 -5.72 -5.98
CA SER A 80 -10.08 -6.49 -4.84
C SER A 80 -8.68 -7.04 -5.09
N SER A 81 -7.90 -7.25 -4.03
CA SER A 81 -6.58 -7.87 -4.11
C SER A 81 -6.69 -9.36 -4.48
N ILE A 82 -6.14 -9.76 -5.63
CA ILE A 82 -6.27 -11.13 -6.19
C ILE A 82 -4.94 -11.91 -6.24
N GLU A 83 -3.81 -11.23 -6.17
CA GLU A 83 -2.48 -11.87 -6.13
C GLU A 83 -1.67 -11.26 -4.99
N ASN A 84 -1.02 -12.13 -4.20
CA ASN A 84 -0.20 -11.77 -3.04
C ASN A 84 -0.83 -10.67 -2.16
N PRO A 85 -2.06 -10.88 -1.65
CA PRO A 85 -2.76 -9.87 -0.87
C PRO A 85 -1.94 -9.46 0.35
N VAL A 86 -1.82 -8.14 0.55
CA VAL A 86 -1.05 -7.54 1.64
C VAL A 86 -1.99 -6.95 2.67
N VAL A 87 -1.76 -7.29 3.93
CA VAL A 87 -2.46 -6.71 5.08
C VAL A 87 -1.55 -5.71 5.81
N ILE A 88 -2.16 -4.76 6.52
CA ILE A 88 -1.46 -3.57 7.04
C ILE A 88 -0.36 -3.90 8.07
N ASP A 89 -0.51 -4.96 8.84
CA ASP A 89 0.49 -5.43 9.79
C ASP A 89 1.76 -5.92 9.09
N GLN A 90 1.63 -6.55 7.92
CA GLN A 90 2.77 -6.94 7.08
C GLN A 90 3.50 -5.72 6.51
N VAL A 91 2.77 -4.65 6.15
CA VAL A 91 3.39 -3.38 5.72
C VAL A 91 4.21 -2.80 6.86
N HIS A 92 3.61 -2.63 8.04
CA HIS A 92 4.32 -2.13 9.22
C HIS A 92 5.52 -3.01 9.58
N GLN A 93 5.35 -4.33 9.57
CA GLN A 93 6.45 -5.23 9.87
C GLN A 93 7.58 -5.15 8.84
N SER A 94 7.26 -4.95 7.56
CA SER A 94 8.28 -4.76 6.50
C SER A 94 9.07 -3.47 6.73
N ILE A 95 8.41 -2.38 7.13
CA ILE A 95 9.08 -1.13 7.52
C ILE A 95 9.99 -1.36 8.72
N TYR A 96 9.49 -2.02 9.76
CA TYR A 96 10.28 -2.35 10.95
C TYR A 96 11.48 -3.25 10.63
N HIS A 97 11.29 -4.24 9.75
CA HIS A 97 12.36 -5.09 9.26
C HIS A 97 13.46 -4.27 8.58
N ALA A 98 13.09 -3.33 7.69
CA ALA A 98 14.05 -2.44 7.02
C ALA A 98 14.83 -1.55 8.01
N LEU A 99 14.23 -1.22 9.16
CA LEU A 99 14.84 -0.45 10.24
C LEU A 99 15.63 -1.32 11.25
N GLY A 100 15.62 -2.65 11.10
CA GLY A 100 16.27 -3.58 12.03
C GLY A 100 15.51 -3.80 13.35
N ILE A 101 14.21 -3.52 13.37
CA ILE A 101 13.33 -3.69 14.55
C ILE A 101 12.70 -5.10 14.49
N HIS A 102 12.91 -5.88 15.56
CA HIS A 102 12.42 -7.26 15.66
C HIS A 102 10.88 -7.30 15.84
N PRO A 103 10.16 -8.30 15.26
CA PRO A 103 8.70 -8.42 15.43
C PRO A 103 8.21 -8.41 16.89
N GLU A 104 8.99 -9.02 17.79
CA GLU A 104 8.64 -9.08 19.23
C GLU A 104 8.95 -7.79 20.00
N THR A 105 9.47 -6.74 19.33
CA THR A 105 9.70 -5.44 19.97
C THR A 105 8.40 -4.92 20.55
N ASN A 106 8.42 -4.67 21.85
CA ASN A 106 7.27 -4.21 22.62
C ASN A 106 7.69 -3.23 23.70
N TYR A 107 6.70 -2.48 24.18
CA TYR A 107 6.84 -1.55 25.29
C TYR A 107 5.79 -1.87 26.34
N THR A 108 6.18 -1.87 27.62
CA THR A 108 5.24 -2.07 28.71
C THR A 108 4.45 -0.79 28.96
N ILE A 109 3.16 -0.82 28.65
CA ILE A 109 2.21 0.28 28.88
C ILE A 109 1.18 -0.22 29.90
N GLU A 110 1.03 0.50 31.01
CA GLU A 110 0.08 0.14 32.08
C GLU A 110 0.22 -1.33 32.58
N GLY A 111 1.45 -1.85 32.59
CA GLY A 111 1.75 -3.21 33.04
C GLY A 111 1.46 -4.31 32.01
N ARG A 112 1.13 -3.96 30.75
CA ARG A 112 0.92 -4.91 29.65
C ARG A 112 1.89 -4.63 28.49
N PRO A 113 2.42 -5.68 27.83
CA PRO A 113 3.25 -5.48 26.64
C PRO A 113 2.38 -4.98 25.48
N PHE A 114 2.79 -3.88 24.87
CA PHE A 114 2.22 -3.33 23.65
C PHE A 114 3.22 -3.54 22.51
N TYR A 115 2.91 -4.46 21.62
CA TYR A 115 3.77 -4.85 20.51
C TYR A 115 3.66 -3.87 19.34
N THR A 116 4.74 -3.76 18.56
CA THR A 116 4.80 -2.92 17.36
C THR A 116 3.89 -3.43 16.23
N THR A 117 3.61 -4.73 16.20
CA THR A 117 2.61 -5.39 15.35
C THR A 117 1.72 -6.31 16.18
N PRO A 118 0.53 -6.73 15.70
CA PRO A 118 -0.39 -7.57 16.47
C PRO A 118 0.33 -8.78 17.09
N ASP A 119 0.26 -8.85 18.43
CA ASP A 119 0.83 -9.91 19.26
C ASP A 119 2.33 -10.20 19.05
N GLY A 120 3.08 -9.31 18.41
CA GLY A 120 4.51 -9.51 18.13
C GLY A 120 4.80 -10.60 17.09
N HIS A 121 3.79 -11.01 16.32
CA HIS A 121 3.90 -12.07 15.31
C HIS A 121 3.87 -11.54 13.87
N GLY A 122 4.00 -10.23 13.69
CA GLY A 122 4.07 -9.61 12.37
C GLY A 122 5.12 -10.29 11.50
N LYS A 123 4.80 -10.50 10.23
CA LYS A 123 5.72 -11.07 9.24
C LYS A 123 6.03 -10.04 8.17
N PRO A 124 7.31 -9.71 7.93
CA PRO A 124 7.67 -8.83 6.83
C PRO A 124 7.46 -9.55 5.50
N ILE A 125 7.18 -8.77 4.45
CA ILE A 125 7.18 -9.25 3.07
C ILE A 125 8.63 -9.18 2.60
N VAL A 126 9.35 -10.29 2.76
CA VAL A 126 10.79 -10.38 2.46
C VAL A 126 11.09 -10.13 1.00
N ASP A 127 10.16 -10.46 0.10
CA ASP A 127 10.28 -10.27 -1.35
C ASP A 127 10.37 -8.80 -1.75
N LEU A 128 9.97 -7.85 -0.88
CA LEU A 128 10.12 -6.42 -1.13
C LEU A 128 11.58 -5.96 -1.10
N PHE A 129 12.48 -6.76 -0.55
CA PHE A 129 13.88 -6.39 -0.36
C PHE A 129 14.78 -7.12 -1.34
N GLY A 130 15.72 -6.38 -1.93
CA GLY A 130 16.67 -6.95 -2.86
C GLY A 130 17.62 -7.94 -2.20
N ASN A 131 18.07 -8.94 -2.96
CA ASN A 131 18.99 -9.95 -2.45
C ASN A 131 20.28 -9.28 -1.92
N PRO A 132 20.69 -9.48 -0.65
CA PRO A 132 21.86 -8.83 -0.06
C PRO A 132 23.17 -9.07 -0.84
N MET A 133 23.21 -10.09 -1.70
CA MET A 133 24.33 -10.42 -2.58
C MET A 133 24.52 -9.48 -3.79
N SER A 134 23.54 -8.64 -4.16
CA SER A 134 23.71 -7.69 -5.28
C SER A 134 24.46 -6.41 -4.90
N ARG A 135 24.78 -6.24 -3.60
CA ARG A 135 25.68 -5.17 -3.11
C ARG A 135 27.12 -5.48 -3.51
N THR A 136 27.45 -5.31 -4.80
CA THR A 136 28.81 -5.36 -5.31
C THR A 136 29.29 -3.94 -5.66
N ALA A 137 30.41 -3.58 -5.02
CA ALA A 137 31.42 -2.55 -5.32
C ALA A 137 30.97 -1.11 -5.59
#